data_AF-A0A7G8T9Z2-F1
#
_entry.id   AF-A0A7G8T9Z2-F1
#
_cell.length_a   1.000
_cell.length_b   1.000
_cell.length_c   1.000
_cell.angle_alpha   90.00
_cell.angle_beta   90.00
_cell.angle_gamma   90.00
#
_symmetry.space_group_name_H-M   'P 1'
#
loop_
_entity.id
_entity.type
_entity.pdbx_description
1 polymer ?
#
loop_
_entity_poly.entity_id
_entity_poly.type
_entity_poly.pdbx_seq_one_letter_code
_entity_poly.pdbx_strand_id
1 'polypeptide(L)'
;MKEFSGKGSRVRKPFQTAAAFVVILALFLTSSVGAFAAASEQSPLPNGLLVGKWMLQSDGQTVADYLGQTYSKYGDKKVQEMINFIYVDPYATSSENANDRFFAAISNSDPSFSKSSMHSGGYTGYLQNRLFRQKPDGEFTAYVDKGFLHQNIHHFRTFGATFYQKAWYITAAASTEDYNWLKFTHTFDSFNTARDVLANALLRSQANPGFRRLPDVDLHNKILQDDANLTTADFDGVTVCVQASEKIHPNS
;
A
#
# COMPACT_ATOMS: atom_id res chain seq x y z
N MET A 1 44.22 -82.33 4.66
CA MET A 1 43.84 -83.62 4.07
C MET A 1 42.44 -83.47 3.47
N LYS A 2 42.33 -83.72 2.16
CA LYS A 2 41.10 -83.89 1.34
C LYS A 2 40.16 -82.71 1.08
N GLU A 3 40.19 -82.33 -0.20
CA GLU A 3 39.15 -81.74 -1.03
C GLU A 3 37.82 -82.53 -1.08
N PHE A 4 36.82 -81.80 -1.61
CA PHE A 4 35.90 -82.15 -2.72
C PHE A 4 34.39 -82.22 -2.44
N SER A 5 33.68 -81.56 -3.37
CA SER A 5 32.31 -81.80 -3.86
C SER A 5 31.17 -81.19 -3.02
N GLY A 6 30.17 -80.50 -3.56
CA GLY A 6 29.74 -80.29 -4.94
C GLY A 6 28.21 -80.17 -5.00
N LYS A 7 27.73 -79.17 -5.75
CA LYS A 7 26.38 -79.03 -6.38
C LYS A 7 25.13 -78.88 -5.50
N GLY A 8 24.27 -77.93 -5.90
CA GLY A 8 22.82 -78.17 -5.92
C GLY A 8 21.90 -77.03 -5.46
N SER A 9 21.51 -76.18 -6.41
CA SER A 9 20.29 -75.35 -6.49
C SER A 9 19.08 -75.76 -5.63
N ARG A 10 18.44 -74.80 -4.93
CA ARG A 10 17.01 -74.43 -5.16
C ARG A 10 16.53 -73.26 -4.28
N VAL A 11 15.81 -72.37 -4.96
CA VAL A 11 14.99 -71.23 -4.51
C VAL A 11 14.11 -71.53 -3.29
N ARG A 12 14.10 -70.60 -2.31
CA ARG A 12 12.93 -70.34 -1.43
C ARG A 12 12.81 -68.85 -1.13
N LYS A 13 11.60 -68.32 -1.39
CA LYS A 13 11.15 -66.94 -1.15
C LYS A 13 11.22 -66.60 0.34
N PRO A 14 11.62 -65.38 0.75
CA PRO A 14 11.38 -64.93 2.10
C PRO A 14 9.94 -64.45 2.28
N PHE A 15 9.41 -64.82 3.44
CA PHE A 15 8.10 -64.55 4.00
C PHE A 15 7.80 -63.05 4.10
N GLN A 16 6.53 -62.71 3.85
CA GLN A 16 5.94 -61.43 4.19
C GLN A 16 5.73 -61.35 5.71
N THR A 17 6.30 -60.32 6.34
CA THR A 17 5.82 -59.80 7.63
C THR A 17 5.16 -58.46 7.37
N ALA A 18 3.83 -58.44 7.45
CA ALA A 18 3.03 -57.22 7.39
C ALA A 18 3.17 -56.46 8.71
N ALA A 19 3.87 -55.32 8.69
CA ALA A 19 3.76 -54.31 9.73
C ALA A 19 2.59 -53.38 9.36
N ALA A 20 1.52 -53.43 10.14
CA ALA A 20 0.42 -52.48 10.02
C ALA A 20 0.88 -51.11 10.53
N PHE A 21 1.26 -50.21 9.61
CA PHE A 21 1.37 -48.79 9.91
C PHE A 21 -0.01 -48.15 9.76
N VAL A 22 -0.62 -47.79 10.89
CA VAL A 22 -1.74 -46.86 10.92
C VAL A 22 -1.16 -45.48 10.66
N VAL A 23 -1.24 -45.02 9.41
CA VAL A 23 -0.99 -43.61 9.07
C VAL A 23 -2.26 -42.85 9.44
N ILE A 24 -2.24 -42.17 10.58
CA ILE A 24 -3.22 -41.11 10.86
C ILE A 24 -2.84 -39.95 9.94
N LEU A 25 -3.50 -39.87 8.79
CA LEU A 25 -3.41 -38.71 7.91
C LEU A 25 -4.19 -37.57 8.58
N ALA A 26 -3.49 -36.78 9.41
CA ALA A 26 -4.00 -35.46 9.80
C ALA A 26 -4.06 -34.60 8.54
N LEU A 27 -5.25 -34.54 7.92
CA LEU A 27 -5.59 -33.48 6.97
C LEU A 27 -5.56 -32.17 7.75
N PHE A 28 -4.41 -31.51 7.74
CA PHE A 28 -4.38 -30.08 7.96
C PHE A 28 -5.10 -29.44 6.77
N LEU A 29 -6.38 -29.16 6.96
CA LEU A 29 -7.04 -28.08 6.23
C LEU A 29 -6.33 -26.79 6.65
N THR A 30 -5.19 -26.50 6.03
CA THR A 30 -4.73 -25.13 5.93
C THR A 30 -5.78 -24.43 5.11
N SER A 31 -6.70 -23.72 5.77
CA SER A 31 -7.42 -22.63 5.14
C SER A 31 -6.36 -21.66 4.65
N SER A 32 -5.97 -21.82 3.37
CA SER A 32 -5.21 -20.81 2.65
C SER A 32 -6.14 -19.62 2.51
N VAL A 33 -6.19 -18.79 3.55
CA VAL A 33 -6.49 -17.37 3.34
C VAL A 33 -5.35 -16.92 2.44
N GLY A 34 -5.64 -16.81 1.14
CA GLY A 34 -4.63 -16.65 0.12
C GLY A 34 -3.73 -15.50 0.51
N ALA A 35 -2.44 -15.78 0.70
CA ALA A 35 -1.42 -14.75 0.62
C ALA A 35 -1.53 -14.20 -0.81
N PHE A 36 -2.23 -13.08 -0.96
CA PHE A 36 -2.24 -12.32 -2.19
C PHE A 36 -0.78 -12.03 -2.52
N ALA A 37 -0.29 -12.51 -3.66
CA ALA A 37 1.08 -12.24 -4.06
C ALA A 37 1.19 -10.75 -4.39
N ALA A 38 1.63 -9.92 -3.45
CA ALA A 38 1.61 -8.46 -3.56
C ALA A 38 2.36 -7.88 -4.79
N ALA A 39 3.24 -8.65 -5.44
CA ALA A 39 3.86 -8.27 -6.71
C ALA A 39 2.91 -8.32 -7.92
N SER A 40 1.83 -9.13 -7.91
CA SER A 40 0.77 -9.07 -8.92
C SER A 40 -0.19 -7.90 -8.72
N GLU A 41 -0.03 -7.15 -7.63
CA GLU A 41 -0.79 -5.95 -7.29
C GLU A 41 -0.09 -4.66 -7.72
N GLN A 42 0.72 -4.71 -8.78
CA GLN A 42 1.28 -3.53 -9.42
C GLN A 42 0.71 -3.34 -10.82
N SER A 43 0.48 -2.08 -11.20
CA SER A 43 0.00 -1.68 -12.52
C SER A 43 1.05 -0.81 -13.21
N PRO A 44 1.33 -1.03 -14.50
CA PRO A 44 2.25 -0.17 -15.24
C PRO A 44 1.60 1.18 -15.53
N LEU A 45 2.33 2.26 -15.28
CA LEU A 45 2.03 3.57 -15.84
C LEU A 45 2.31 3.59 -17.35
N PRO A 46 1.78 4.55 -18.13
CA PRO A 46 2.06 4.66 -19.57
C PRO A 46 3.55 4.71 -19.95
N ASN A 47 4.40 5.18 -19.03
CA ASN A 47 5.85 5.23 -19.23
C ASN A 47 6.58 3.90 -18.87
N GLY A 48 5.88 2.89 -18.37
CA GLY A 48 6.41 1.59 -17.98
C GLY A 48 6.85 1.46 -16.51
N LEU A 49 6.72 2.50 -15.68
CA LEU A 49 6.94 2.41 -14.24
C LEU A 49 5.85 1.56 -13.59
N LEU A 50 6.24 0.56 -12.79
CA LEU A 50 5.28 -0.26 -12.03
C LEU A 50 4.90 0.43 -10.72
N VAL A 51 3.61 0.65 -10.50
CA VAL A 51 3.06 1.28 -9.29
C VAL A 51 2.20 0.29 -8.54
N GLY A 52 2.43 0.13 -7.24
CA GLY A 52 1.58 -0.68 -6.37
C GLY A 52 0.17 -0.10 -6.27
N LYS A 53 -0.82 -0.97 -6.25
CA LYS A 53 -2.25 -0.63 -6.15
C LYS A 53 -2.68 -0.23 -4.75
N TRP A 54 -2.05 -0.82 -3.74
CA TRP A 54 -2.53 -0.85 -2.36
C TRP A 54 -1.53 -0.22 -1.38
N MET A 55 -2.07 0.34 -0.31
CA MET A 55 -1.30 0.49 0.93
C MET A 55 -1.29 -0.87 1.64
N LEU A 56 -0.13 -1.29 2.09
CA LEU A 56 0.08 -2.58 2.75
C LEU A 56 0.40 -2.38 4.23
N GLN A 57 0.09 -3.38 5.04
CA GLN A 57 0.52 -3.48 6.43
C GLN A 57 2.06 -3.56 6.52
N SER A 58 2.58 -3.58 7.74
CA SER A 58 4.01 -3.64 8.01
C SER A 58 4.70 -4.92 7.51
N ASP A 59 3.93 -5.98 7.24
CA ASP A 59 4.39 -7.25 6.67
C ASP A 59 4.70 -7.18 5.16
N GLY A 60 4.29 -6.09 4.48
CA GLY A 60 4.46 -5.92 3.04
C GLY A 60 3.63 -6.86 2.17
N GLN A 61 2.63 -7.52 2.75
CA GLN A 61 1.84 -8.56 2.09
C GLN A 61 0.34 -8.34 2.24
N THR A 62 -0.10 -7.92 3.42
CA THR A 62 -1.52 -7.73 3.72
C THR A 62 -1.95 -6.32 3.32
N VAL A 63 -3.06 -6.19 2.59
CA VAL A 63 -3.63 -4.87 2.27
C VAL A 63 -4.17 -4.21 3.54
N ALA A 64 -3.91 -2.91 3.71
CA ALA A 64 -4.42 -2.15 4.84
C ALA A 64 -5.95 -1.98 4.73
N ASP A 65 -6.65 -2.17 5.85
CA ASP A 65 -8.12 -2.26 5.88
C ASP A 65 -8.79 -1.18 6.75
N TYR A 66 -8.20 0.03 6.81
CA TYR A 66 -8.72 1.16 7.59
C TYR A 66 -9.04 0.77 9.05
N LEU A 67 -8.13 0.04 9.69
CA LEU A 67 -8.29 -0.48 11.05
C LEU A 67 -9.55 -1.37 11.22
N GLY A 68 -9.95 -2.07 10.16
CA GLY A 68 -11.12 -2.93 10.11
C GLY A 68 -12.46 -2.19 10.05
N GLN A 69 -12.47 -0.87 9.81
CA GLN A 69 -13.71 -0.12 9.66
C GLN A 69 -14.51 -0.59 8.45
N THR A 70 -15.84 -0.49 8.60
CA THR A 70 -16.79 -0.86 7.56
C THR A 70 -17.46 0.37 6.98
N TYR A 71 -17.83 0.29 5.70
CA TYR A 71 -18.56 1.33 5.01
C TYR A 71 -20.02 0.92 4.77
N SER A 72 -20.89 1.39 5.66
CA SER A 72 -22.30 0.98 5.72
C SER A 72 -23.10 1.31 4.46
N LYS A 73 -22.74 2.41 3.76
CA LYS A 73 -23.38 2.81 2.51
C LYS A 73 -23.33 1.72 1.43
N TYR A 74 -22.36 0.79 1.50
CA TYR A 74 -22.24 -0.34 0.59
C TYR A 74 -22.35 -1.70 1.30
N GLY A 75 -23.12 -1.79 2.39
CA GLY A 75 -23.45 -3.07 3.03
C GLY A 75 -22.44 -3.53 4.08
N ASP A 76 -21.87 -2.59 4.85
CA ASP A 76 -20.93 -2.87 5.96
C ASP A 76 -19.69 -3.66 5.56
N LYS A 77 -19.19 -3.40 4.35
CA LYS A 77 -17.97 -4.02 3.81
C LYS A 77 -16.72 -3.36 4.39
N LYS A 78 -15.66 -4.14 4.57
CA LYS A 78 -14.36 -3.62 5.03
C LYS A 78 -13.74 -2.70 3.98
N VAL A 79 -13.21 -1.57 4.45
CA VAL A 79 -12.62 -0.55 3.58
C VAL A 79 -11.13 -0.87 3.35
N GLN A 80 -10.75 -1.19 2.11
CA GLN A 80 -9.36 -1.38 1.73
C GLN A 80 -8.72 -0.05 1.34
N GLU A 81 -7.51 0.22 1.83
CA GLU A 81 -6.78 1.45 1.55
C GLU A 81 -5.88 1.30 0.32
N MET A 82 -6.01 2.24 -0.62
CA MET A 82 -5.38 2.17 -1.94
C MET A 82 -4.42 3.33 -2.20
N ILE A 83 -3.50 3.13 -3.14
CA ILE A 83 -2.75 4.24 -3.74
C ILE A 83 -3.70 5.03 -4.64
N ASN A 84 -3.92 6.31 -4.33
CA ASN A 84 -4.84 7.18 -5.07
C ASN A 84 -4.19 8.47 -5.57
N PHE A 85 -2.89 8.65 -5.32
CA PHE A 85 -2.13 9.81 -5.77
C PHE A 85 -0.69 9.44 -6.18
N ILE A 86 -0.17 10.10 -7.21
CA ILE A 86 1.21 9.98 -7.69
C ILE A 86 1.81 11.38 -7.84
N TYR A 87 2.96 11.58 -7.19
CA TYR A 87 3.79 12.76 -7.32
C TYR A 87 4.99 12.47 -8.23
N VAL A 88 5.26 13.36 -9.19
CA VAL A 88 6.36 13.22 -10.17
C VAL A 88 7.28 14.43 -10.06
N ASP A 89 8.52 14.22 -9.63
CA ASP A 89 9.51 15.29 -9.46
C ASP A 89 10.71 15.13 -10.42
N PRO A 90 10.72 15.83 -11.56
CA PRO A 90 11.84 15.80 -12.49
C PRO A 90 13.04 16.64 -12.01
N TYR A 91 12.91 17.39 -10.92
CA TYR A 91 13.92 18.33 -10.45
C TYR A 91 14.64 17.86 -9.18
N ALA A 92 14.09 16.86 -8.49
CA ALA A 92 14.75 16.27 -7.34
C ALA A 92 16.07 15.59 -7.74
N THR A 93 17.07 15.69 -6.88
CA THR A 93 18.43 15.18 -7.13
C THR A 93 18.71 13.83 -6.46
N SER A 94 17.89 13.44 -5.50
CA SER A 94 17.97 12.15 -4.79
C SER A 94 16.59 11.70 -4.29
N SER A 95 16.52 10.49 -3.74
CA SER A 95 15.29 9.96 -3.12
C SER A 95 14.86 10.79 -1.92
N GLU A 96 15.83 11.15 -1.08
CA GLU A 96 15.65 11.98 0.11
C GLU A 96 15.18 13.36 -0.32
N ASN A 97 15.86 13.97 -1.28
CA ASN A 97 15.50 15.28 -1.80
C ASN A 97 14.10 15.31 -2.43
N ALA A 98 13.66 14.24 -3.10
CA ALA A 98 12.29 14.13 -3.62
C ALA A 98 11.24 14.11 -2.51
N ASN A 99 11.51 13.39 -1.41
CA ASN A 99 10.62 13.36 -0.24
C ASN A 99 10.58 14.70 0.50
N ASP A 100 11.74 15.35 0.67
CA ASP A 100 11.84 16.66 1.30
C ASP A 100 11.12 17.72 0.46
N ARG A 101 11.28 17.68 -0.86
CA ARG A 101 10.54 18.54 -1.80
C ARG A 101 9.05 18.27 -1.78
N PHE A 102 8.61 17.02 -1.73
CA PHE A 102 7.18 16.70 -1.58
C PHE A 102 6.61 17.29 -0.29
N PHE A 103 7.27 17.09 0.85
CA PHE A 103 6.81 17.63 2.14
C PHE A 103 6.81 19.16 2.15
N ALA A 104 7.86 19.79 1.61
CA ALA A 104 7.92 21.24 1.49
C ALA A 104 6.80 21.78 0.59
N ALA A 105 6.50 21.12 -0.52
CA ALA A 105 5.44 21.53 -1.43
C ALA A 105 4.07 21.60 -0.75
N ILE A 106 3.70 20.58 0.03
CA ILE A 106 2.43 20.55 0.75
C ILE A 106 2.42 21.57 1.89
N SER A 107 3.47 21.63 2.73
CA SER A 107 3.50 22.56 3.87
C SER A 107 3.59 24.03 3.44
N ASN A 108 4.19 24.32 2.28
CA ASN A 108 4.20 25.66 1.70
C ASN A 108 2.87 26.03 1.03
N SER A 109 2.07 25.03 0.61
CA SER A 109 0.78 25.29 -0.03
C SER A 109 -0.30 25.72 0.96
N ASP A 110 -0.27 25.17 2.17
CA ASP A 110 -1.14 25.56 3.29
C ASP A 110 -0.39 25.29 4.61
N PRO A 111 -0.27 26.28 5.52
CA PRO A 111 0.44 26.12 6.79
C PRO A 111 -0.19 25.10 7.75
N SER A 112 -1.41 24.65 7.47
CA SER A 112 -2.09 23.60 8.24
C SER A 112 -1.55 22.20 7.94
N PHE A 113 -0.90 22.00 6.78
CA PHE A 113 -0.23 20.73 6.46
C PHE A 113 0.98 20.48 7.37
N SER A 114 0.87 19.43 8.17
CA SER A 114 1.90 19.05 9.15
C SER A 114 2.08 17.55 9.24
N LYS A 115 3.14 17.12 9.94
CA LYS A 115 3.33 15.72 10.33
C LYS A 115 2.59 15.48 11.64
N SER A 116 1.84 14.39 11.74
CA SER A 116 1.08 13.99 12.93
C SER A 116 1.60 12.68 13.50
N SER A 117 1.64 12.59 14.84
CA SER A 117 1.94 11.36 15.58
C SER A 117 0.67 10.59 16.01
N MET A 118 -0.51 11.18 15.85
CA MET A 118 -1.79 10.62 16.32
C MET A 118 -2.53 9.83 15.22
N HIS A 119 -1.82 8.98 14.50
CA HIS A 119 -2.39 8.08 13.48
C HIS A 119 -1.74 6.69 13.57
N SER A 120 -2.38 5.67 13.01
CA SER A 120 -1.73 4.38 12.76
C SER A 120 -0.56 4.55 11.79
N GLY A 121 0.47 3.72 11.94
CA GLY A 121 1.66 3.77 11.12
C GLY A 121 2.33 2.40 10.97
N GLY A 122 3.48 2.40 10.28
CA GLY A 122 4.22 1.18 9.94
C GLY A 122 3.83 0.57 8.59
N TYR A 123 3.00 1.25 7.81
CA TYR A 123 2.56 0.79 6.51
C TYR A 123 3.69 0.75 5.47
N THR A 124 3.46 0.00 4.40
CA THR A 124 4.37 -0.14 3.28
C THR A 124 3.63 -0.04 1.95
N GLY A 125 4.37 0.15 0.86
CA GLY A 125 3.80 0.24 -0.49
C GLY A 125 4.84 -0.08 -1.56
N TYR A 126 4.38 -0.67 -2.67
CA TYR A 126 5.26 -1.04 -3.78
C TYR A 126 5.42 0.08 -4.79
N LEU A 127 6.66 0.31 -5.22
CA LEU A 127 7.00 1.17 -6.36
C LEU A 127 8.18 0.54 -7.08
N GLN A 128 8.03 0.25 -8.37
CA GLN A 128 9.01 -0.42 -9.22
C GLN A 128 9.59 -1.70 -8.59
N ASN A 129 8.73 -2.66 -8.22
CA ASN A 129 9.09 -3.92 -7.55
C ASN A 129 9.86 -3.78 -6.23
N ARG A 130 9.94 -2.57 -5.66
CA ARG A 130 10.59 -2.30 -4.38
C ARG A 130 9.52 -1.94 -3.36
N LEU A 131 9.61 -2.55 -2.19
CA LEU A 131 8.76 -2.23 -1.06
C LEU A 131 9.36 -1.03 -0.31
N PHE A 132 8.58 0.02 -0.12
CA PHE A 132 8.95 1.19 0.64
C PHE A 132 8.16 1.24 1.94
N ARG A 133 8.83 1.63 3.03
CA ARG A 133 8.12 2.05 4.25
C ARG A 133 7.43 3.39 3.99
N GLN A 134 6.32 3.61 4.67
CA GLN A 134 5.62 4.87 4.62
C GLN A 134 6.53 6.05 5.01
N LYS A 135 6.20 7.24 4.51
CA LYS A 135 6.58 8.52 5.09
C LYS A 135 5.31 9.34 5.43
N PRO A 136 5.33 10.14 6.51
CA PRO A 136 6.43 10.25 7.47
C PRO A 136 6.59 8.95 8.29
N ASP A 137 7.79 8.78 8.86
CA ASP A 137 8.20 7.65 9.68
C ASP A 137 8.73 8.11 11.06
N GLY A 138 8.99 7.17 11.97
CA GLY A 138 9.46 7.45 13.32
C GLY A 138 8.33 7.89 14.25
N GLU A 139 8.50 9.03 14.93
CA GLU A 139 7.50 9.59 15.85
C GLU A 139 6.23 10.09 15.13
N PHE A 140 6.32 10.33 13.82
CA PHE A 140 5.20 10.76 12.99
C PHE A 140 4.69 9.61 12.13
N THR A 141 3.38 9.52 11.96
CA THR A 141 2.70 8.38 11.35
C THR A 141 1.81 8.76 10.15
N ALA A 142 1.53 10.05 9.94
CA ALA A 142 0.86 10.57 8.75
C ALA A 142 1.20 12.05 8.50
N TYR A 143 1.02 12.51 7.26
CA TYR A 143 0.81 13.93 6.98
C TYR A 143 -0.68 14.23 7.15
N VAL A 144 -1.02 15.42 7.66
CA VAL A 144 -2.41 15.85 7.90
C VAL A 144 -2.60 17.29 7.49
N ASP A 145 -3.81 17.67 7.08
CA ASP A 145 -4.20 19.07 6.84
C ASP A 145 -4.77 19.78 8.08
N LYS A 146 -5.17 19.03 9.12
CA LYS A 146 -5.81 19.57 10.33
C LYS A 146 -5.38 18.80 11.57
N GLY A 147 -5.54 19.42 12.73
CA GLY A 147 -5.29 18.77 14.02
C GLY A 147 -6.35 17.72 14.35
N PHE A 148 -5.96 16.66 15.08
CA PHE A 148 -6.76 15.46 15.39
C PHE A 148 -8.18 15.69 15.93
N LEU A 149 -8.45 16.78 16.65
CA LEU A 149 -9.79 17.04 17.20
C LEU A 149 -10.77 17.70 16.19
N HIS A 150 -10.35 17.92 14.95
CA HIS A 150 -11.20 18.49 13.91
C HIS A 150 -12.00 17.42 13.17
N GLN A 151 -13.09 17.86 12.53
CA GLN A 151 -13.78 17.06 11.53
C GLN A 151 -13.16 17.30 10.16
N ASN A 152 -13.41 16.38 9.22
CA ASN A 152 -12.88 16.40 7.86
C ASN A 152 -11.35 16.54 7.86
N ILE A 153 -10.66 15.72 8.64
CA ILE A 153 -9.20 15.65 8.63
C ILE A 153 -8.79 14.81 7.43
N HIS A 154 -7.99 15.37 6.54
CA HIS A 154 -7.41 14.67 5.43
C HIS A 154 -5.99 14.27 5.83
N HIS A 155 -5.73 12.97 5.84
CA HIS A 155 -4.42 12.43 6.12
C HIS A 155 -3.91 11.62 4.94
N PHE A 156 -2.59 11.53 4.82
CA PHE A 156 -1.97 10.75 3.77
C PHE A 156 -0.61 10.24 4.18
N ARG A 157 -0.24 9.13 3.54
CA ARG A 157 1.03 8.43 3.71
C ARG A 157 1.66 8.24 2.35
N THR A 158 2.96 8.46 2.26
CA THR A 158 3.70 8.34 0.99
C THR A 158 4.61 7.12 0.98
N PHE A 159 4.87 6.59 -0.20
CA PHE A 159 5.77 5.45 -0.43
C PHE A 159 6.70 5.82 -1.59
N GLY A 160 8.00 5.62 -1.40
CA GLY A 160 9.03 6.02 -2.37
C GLY A 160 10.23 6.75 -1.73
N ALA A 161 11.09 7.42 -2.50
CA ALA A 161 10.95 7.74 -3.92
C ALA A 161 11.72 6.77 -4.84
N THR A 162 11.28 6.61 -6.09
CA THR A 162 12.00 5.86 -7.13
C THR A 162 12.33 6.75 -8.32
N PHE A 163 13.60 6.77 -8.73
CA PHE A 163 14.01 7.42 -9.97
C PHE A 163 13.72 6.53 -11.18
N TYR A 164 13.01 7.07 -12.17
CA TYR A 164 12.67 6.39 -13.40
C TYR A 164 12.53 7.40 -14.55
N GLN A 165 13.13 7.13 -15.71
CA GLN A 165 13.05 8.00 -16.90
C GLN A 165 13.17 9.51 -16.61
N LYS A 166 14.21 9.92 -15.86
CA LYS A 166 14.54 11.32 -15.55
C LYS A 166 13.62 12.03 -14.54
N ALA A 167 12.79 11.29 -13.80
CA ALA A 167 12.02 11.86 -12.70
C ALA A 167 11.99 10.94 -11.48
N TRP A 168 11.78 11.52 -10.32
CA TRP A 168 11.50 10.82 -9.07
C TRP A 168 9.99 10.67 -8.90
N TYR A 169 9.56 9.47 -8.51
CA TYR A 169 8.15 9.15 -8.29
C TYR A 169 7.92 8.83 -6.83
N ILE A 170 6.84 9.37 -6.28
CA ILE A 170 6.31 9.05 -4.95
C ILE A 170 4.84 8.72 -5.13
N THR A 171 4.37 7.65 -4.51
CA THR A 171 2.95 7.28 -4.46
C THR A 171 2.38 7.65 -3.10
N ALA A 172 1.10 7.99 -3.02
CA ALA A 172 0.43 8.25 -1.76
C ALA A 172 -0.93 7.56 -1.66
N ALA A 173 -1.27 7.18 -0.44
CA ALA A 173 -2.62 6.81 -0.03
C ALA A 173 -3.17 7.95 0.84
N ALA A 174 -4.28 8.55 0.41
CA ALA A 174 -4.92 9.68 1.08
C ALA A 174 -6.37 9.36 1.45
N SER A 175 -6.78 9.69 2.67
CA SER A 175 -8.12 9.42 3.20
C SER A 175 -8.60 10.53 4.13
N THR A 176 -9.92 10.71 4.17
CA THR A 176 -10.60 11.65 5.06
C THR A 176 -11.16 10.91 6.26
N GLU A 177 -10.93 11.50 7.42
CA GLU A 177 -11.45 11.08 8.71
C GLU A 177 -12.39 12.15 9.26
N ASP A 178 -13.50 11.70 9.83
CA ASP A 178 -14.37 12.52 10.65
C ASP A 178 -14.26 12.14 12.11
N TYR A 179 -14.01 13.12 12.97
CA TYR A 179 -13.99 12.91 14.40
C TYR A 179 -15.42 12.69 14.93
N ASN A 180 -15.64 11.51 15.49
CA ASN A 180 -16.89 11.15 16.13
C ASN A 180 -16.84 11.51 17.62
N TRP A 181 -17.48 12.62 17.98
CA TRP A 181 -17.53 13.14 19.36
C TRP A 181 -18.19 12.17 20.37
N LEU A 182 -19.04 11.25 19.92
CA LEU A 182 -19.68 10.27 20.80
C LEU A 182 -18.79 9.07 21.10
N LYS A 183 -17.99 8.65 20.12
CA LYS A 183 -17.10 7.48 20.22
C LYS A 183 -15.64 7.85 20.55
N PHE A 184 -15.33 9.15 20.56
CA PHE A 184 -13.97 9.68 20.73
C PHE A 184 -12.96 8.99 19.79
N THR A 185 -13.36 8.79 18.54
CA THR A 185 -12.58 8.09 17.51
C THR A 185 -12.84 8.69 16.13
N HIS A 186 -11.93 8.45 15.18
CA HIS A 186 -12.13 8.84 13.79
C HIS A 186 -12.83 7.73 13.01
N THR A 187 -13.84 8.12 12.24
CA THR A 187 -14.48 7.24 11.26
C THR A 187 -14.02 7.58 9.86
N PHE A 188 -13.88 6.57 9.02
CA PHE A 188 -13.69 6.75 7.57
C PHE A 188 -14.80 7.64 7.01
N ASP A 189 -14.42 8.61 6.18
CA ASP A 189 -15.37 9.45 5.42
C ASP A 189 -15.19 9.29 3.90
N SER A 190 -14.01 9.62 3.36
CA SER A 190 -13.81 9.66 1.90
C SER A 190 -12.35 9.54 1.46
N PHE A 191 -12.09 8.72 0.45
CA PHE A 191 -10.82 8.71 -0.28
C PHE A 191 -10.72 9.82 -1.32
N ASN A 192 -11.80 10.08 -2.08
CA ASN A 192 -11.75 11.07 -3.17
C ASN A 192 -11.53 12.47 -2.62
N THR A 193 -12.17 12.84 -1.51
CA THR A 193 -12.03 14.16 -0.89
C THR A 193 -10.58 14.41 -0.49
N ALA A 194 -9.94 13.48 0.20
CA ALA A 194 -8.55 13.65 0.64
C ALA A 194 -7.57 13.71 -0.53
N ARG A 195 -7.75 12.84 -1.54
CA ARG A 195 -6.97 12.88 -2.79
C ARG A 195 -7.07 14.23 -3.49
N ASP A 196 -8.29 14.74 -3.62
CA ASP A 196 -8.56 15.99 -4.33
C ASP A 196 -8.08 17.20 -3.54
N VAL A 197 -8.16 17.18 -2.21
CA VAL A 197 -7.55 18.21 -1.34
C VAL A 197 -6.04 18.25 -1.52
N LEU A 198 -5.36 17.09 -1.45
CA LEU A 198 -3.92 17.00 -1.68
C LEU A 198 -3.52 17.52 -3.07
N ALA A 199 -4.22 17.07 -4.12
CA ALA A 199 -3.94 17.50 -5.49
C ALA A 199 -4.17 19.00 -5.67
N ASN A 200 -5.29 19.54 -5.15
CA ASN A 200 -5.61 20.96 -5.27
C ASN A 200 -4.66 21.85 -4.47
N ALA A 201 -4.21 21.41 -3.30
CA ALA A 201 -3.22 22.13 -2.50
C ALA A 201 -1.94 22.38 -3.32
N LEU A 202 -1.41 21.34 -3.96
CA LEU A 202 -0.25 21.45 -4.85
C LEU A 202 -0.55 22.31 -6.09
N LEU A 203 -1.63 22.00 -6.82
CA LEU A 203 -1.95 22.67 -8.09
C LEU A 203 -2.27 24.17 -7.94
N ARG A 204 -2.78 24.59 -6.77
CA ARG A 204 -3.15 25.99 -6.48
C ARG A 204 -2.09 26.71 -5.63
N SER A 205 -0.99 26.05 -5.26
CA SER A 205 0.06 26.61 -4.42
C SER A 205 0.61 27.90 -5.02
N GLN A 206 0.44 29.00 -4.28
CA GLN A 206 1.02 30.30 -4.64
C GLN A 206 2.48 30.40 -4.21
N ALA A 207 2.88 29.67 -3.16
CA ALA A 207 4.25 29.66 -2.65
C ALA A 207 5.22 28.94 -3.60
N ASN A 208 4.73 27.90 -4.30
CA ASN A 208 5.52 27.12 -5.25
C ASN A 208 4.76 27.00 -6.59
N PRO A 209 4.63 28.10 -7.36
CA PRO A 209 3.86 28.08 -8.60
C PRO A 209 4.50 27.14 -9.64
N GLY A 210 3.68 26.52 -10.50
CA GLY A 210 4.16 25.71 -11.62
C GLY A 210 3.97 24.19 -11.47
N PHE A 211 3.23 23.72 -10.48
CA PHE A 211 2.73 22.34 -10.49
C PHE A 211 1.82 22.11 -11.68
N ARG A 212 1.85 20.89 -12.22
CA ARG A 212 1.05 20.53 -13.40
C ARG A 212 0.31 19.22 -13.14
N ARG A 213 -0.99 19.20 -13.45
CA ARG A 213 -1.72 17.94 -13.50
C ARG A 213 -1.27 17.17 -14.72
N LEU A 214 -0.86 15.93 -14.51
CA LEU A 214 -0.60 14.96 -15.57
C LEU A 214 -1.90 14.18 -15.85
N PRO A 215 -1.99 13.41 -16.94
CA PRO A 215 -3.10 12.50 -17.13
C PRO A 215 -3.27 11.59 -15.90
N ASP A 216 -4.50 11.50 -15.41
CA ASP A 216 -4.83 10.58 -14.33
C ASP A 216 -4.70 9.13 -14.82
N VAL A 217 -4.50 8.20 -13.90
CA VAL A 217 -4.28 6.78 -14.22
C VAL A 217 -5.26 5.89 -13.48
N ASP A 218 -5.71 4.84 -14.16
CA ASP A 218 -6.45 3.74 -13.54
C ASP A 218 -5.44 2.67 -13.13
N LEU A 219 -5.25 2.48 -11.82
CA LEU A 219 -4.39 1.42 -11.30
C LEU A 219 -5.14 0.08 -11.16
N HIS A 220 -6.42 0.03 -11.52
CA HIS A 220 -7.33 -1.10 -11.33
C HIS A 220 -7.40 -1.52 -9.86
N ASN A 221 -7.51 -0.52 -8.98
CA ASN A 221 -7.58 -0.66 -7.53
C ASN A 221 -8.91 -0.16 -6.96
N LYS A 222 -9.97 -0.13 -7.79
CA LYS A 222 -11.35 0.01 -7.35
C LYS A 222 -11.93 -1.38 -7.11
N ILE A 223 -12.39 -1.65 -5.89
CA ILE A 223 -13.14 -2.88 -5.62
C ILE A 223 -14.58 -2.67 -6.09
N LEU A 224 -15.04 -3.57 -6.95
CA LEU A 224 -16.38 -3.52 -7.53
C LEU A 224 -17.45 -3.73 -6.46
N GLN A 225 -18.64 -3.18 -6.69
CA GLN A 225 -19.73 -3.17 -5.71
C GLN A 225 -20.32 -4.56 -5.43
N ASP A 226 -20.04 -5.55 -6.27
CA ASP A 226 -20.50 -6.94 -6.13
C ASP A 226 -19.61 -7.79 -5.22
N ASP A 227 -18.42 -7.31 -4.82
CA ASP A 227 -17.62 -7.97 -3.78
C ASP A 227 -18.41 -8.00 -2.47
N ALA A 228 -18.61 -9.17 -1.88
CA ALA A 228 -19.47 -9.32 -0.71
C ALA A 228 -18.84 -8.77 0.59
N ASN A 229 -17.52 -8.64 0.66
CA ASN A 229 -16.80 -8.43 1.93
C ASN A 229 -15.96 -7.15 1.94
N LEU A 230 -15.46 -6.73 0.78
CA LEU A 230 -14.48 -5.67 0.64
C LEU A 230 -15.04 -4.51 -0.20
N THR A 231 -14.53 -3.32 0.05
CA THR A 231 -14.84 -2.14 -0.75
C THR A 231 -13.67 -1.16 -0.70
N THR A 232 -13.57 -0.33 -1.73
CA THR A 232 -12.75 0.90 -1.70
C THR A 232 -13.63 2.12 -1.44
N ALA A 233 -14.77 1.91 -0.79
CA ALA A 233 -15.76 2.92 -0.43
C ALA A 233 -16.09 3.84 -1.62
N ASP A 234 -15.94 5.16 -1.44
CA ASP A 234 -16.28 6.15 -2.46
C ASP A 234 -15.26 6.26 -3.61
N PHE A 235 -14.12 5.57 -3.53
CA PHE A 235 -13.06 5.67 -4.52
C PHE A 235 -13.57 5.40 -5.95
N ASP A 236 -13.34 6.37 -6.83
CA ASP A 236 -13.87 6.38 -8.19
C ASP A 236 -13.10 5.46 -9.17
N GLY A 237 -11.90 5.01 -8.79
CA GLY A 237 -10.97 4.23 -9.63
C GLY A 237 -9.85 5.08 -10.25
N VAL A 238 -9.79 6.37 -9.93
CA VAL A 238 -8.85 7.32 -10.52
C VAL A 238 -7.72 7.63 -9.55
N THR A 239 -6.48 7.42 -9.99
CA THR A 239 -5.28 7.88 -9.30
C THR A 239 -4.81 9.19 -9.93
N VAL A 240 -4.73 10.25 -9.11
CA VAL A 240 -4.36 11.58 -9.59
C VAL A 240 -2.85 11.73 -9.68
N CYS A 241 -2.36 12.26 -10.81
CA CYS A 241 -0.95 12.47 -11.05
C CYS A 241 -0.60 13.97 -11.08
N VAL A 242 0.36 14.40 -10.24
CA VAL A 242 0.83 15.78 -10.22
C VAL A 242 2.35 15.83 -10.40
N GLN A 243 2.79 16.63 -11.37
CA GLN A 243 4.19 16.97 -11.56
C GLN A 243 4.59 18.16 -10.69
N ALA A 244 5.73 18.01 -10.00
CA ALA A 244 6.38 19.02 -9.19
C ALA A 244 6.68 20.30 -9.97
N SER A 245 6.60 21.43 -9.26
CA SER A 245 7.25 22.67 -9.72
C SER A 245 8.78 22.56 -9.59
N GLU A 246 9.51 23.24 -10.46
CA GLU A 246 10.96 23.41 -10.35
C GLU A 246 11.33 24.08 -9.02
N LYS A 247 10.61 25.16 -8.70
CA LYS A 247 10.87 26.02 -7.55
C LYS A 247 10.07 25.58 -6.34
N ILE A 248 10.55 24.50 -5.72
CA ILE A 248 10.16 24.12 -4.37
C ILE A 248 11.40 24.35 -3.50
N HIS A 249 11.23 25.17 -2.48
CA HIS A 249 12.26 25.43 -1.49
C HIS A 249 11.96 24.57 -0.26
N PRO A 250 12.69 23.45 -0.05
CA PRO A 250 12.65 22.76 1.23
C PRO A 250 13.06 23.75 2.30
N ASN A 251 12.28 23.87 3.36
CA ASN A 251 12.70 24.65 4.52
C ASN A 251 14.01 24.02 5.02
N SER A 252 15.08 24.82 4.95
CA SER A 252 16.44 24.50 5.40
C SER A 252 16.49 24.18 6.88
#